data_AF-A0A378PNS6-F1
#
_entry.id   AF-A0A378PNS6-F1
#
_cell.length_a   1.000
_cell.length_b   1.000
_cell.length_c   1.000
_cell.angle_alpha   90.00
_cell.angle_beta   90.00
_cell.angle_gamma   90.00
#
_symmetry.space_group_name_H-M   'P 1'
#
loop_
_entity.id
_entity.type
_entity.pdbx_description
1 polymer ?
#
loop_
_entity_poly.entity_id
_entity_poly.type
_entity_poly.pdbx_seq_one_letter_code
_entity_poly.pdbx_strand_id
1 'polypeptide(L)'
;MNQKQDKLEWLLQTKETRQYFEKSTWVTLRASNHQKQGECREIGFVEGYFGCYSVAFPPEHKERASELTWSQFGGMEVLPYAYDDGHYSPIEEYEIGDKEPVGVNLIFNHPQPVIGGNKWIINPDLIVALRLIKEGNNWVRPEENFVIVIQEELDSDGNHISIRIKREFLLDYLAARNLSLRLSYYRRRVENVDNLSTSPYFFPSKYTRRERWG
;
A
#
# COMPACT_ATOMS: atom_id res chain seq x y z
N MET A 1 -35.05 1.26 -4.63
CA MET A 1 -34.50 0.59 -3.42
C MET A 1 -32.95 0.58 -3.37
N ASN A 2 -32.20 1.19 -4.30
CA ASN A 2 -30.73 0.96 -4.37
C ASN A 2 -29.79 2.10 -3.94
N GLN A 3 -30.14 3.39 -4.11
CA GLN A 3 -29.12 4.46 -3.97
C GLN A 3 -28.59 4.67 -2.53
N LYS A 4 -29.43 4.47 -1.50
CA LYS A 4 -29.00 4.56 -0.09
C LYS A 4 -28.08 3.40 0.31
N GLN A 5 -28.43 2.19 -0.11
CA GLN A 5 -27.63 0.99 0.14
C GLN A 5 -26.28 1.07 -0.58
N ASP A 6 -26.26 1.56 -1.82
CA ASP A 6 -25.02 1.73 -2.60
C ASP A 6 -24.07 2.75 -1.95
N LYS A 7 -24.59 3.90 -1.46
CA LYS A 7 -23.77 4.89 -0.74
C LYS A 7 -23.23 4.34 0.57
N LEU A 8 -24.05 3.60 1.30
CA LEU A 8 -23.64 2.99 2.55
C LEU A 8 -22.58 1.91 2.33
N GLU A 9 -22.76 1.05 1.32
CA GLU A 9 -21.76 0.06 0.90
C GLU A 9 -20.47 0.74 0.45
N TRP A 10 -20.55 1.86 -0.26
CA TRP A 10 -19.39 2.68 -0.59
C TRP A 10 -18.69 3.18 0.68
N LEU A 11 -19.37 3.77 1.65
CA LEU A 11 -18.71 4.26 2.87
C LEU A 11 -18.04 3.12 3.65
N LEU A 12 -18.72 1.98 3.78
CA LEU A 12 -18.24 0.82 4.53
C LEU A 12 -17.20 -0.03 3.79
N GLN A 13 -17.07 0.13 2.46
CA GLN A 13 -16.08 -0.58 1.63
C GLN A 13 -16.17 -2.11 1.75
N THR A 14 -17.40 -2.62 1.86
CA THR A 14 -17.68 -4.04 2.19
C THR A 14 -17.25 -5.01 1.10
N LYS A 15 -17.30 -4.59 -0.17
CA LYS A 15 -16.90 -5.42 -1.32
C LYS A 15 -15.37 -5.50 -1.42
N GLU A 16 -14.70 -4.36 -1.27
CA GLU A 16 -13.25 -4.20 -1.40
C GLU A 16 -12.47 -4.84 -0.25
N THR A 17 -13.07 -4.96 0.93
CA THR A 17 -12.42 -5.57 2.11
C THR A 17 -12.45 -7.10 2.06
N ARG A 18 -13.47 -7.71 1.44
CA ARG A 18 -13.65 -9.18 1.40
C ARG A 18 -12.92 -9.88 0.25
N GLN A 19 -12.58 -9.19 -0.84
CA GLN A 19 -12.12 -9.85 -2.06
C GLN A 19 -10.61 -9.75 -2.35
N TYR A 20 -9.90 -8.74 -1.82
CA TYR A 20 -8.65 -8.30 -2.47
C TYR A 20 -7.39 -9.13 -2.18
N PHE A 21 -7.28 -9.84 -1.05
CA PHE A 21 -5.98 -10.44 -0.65
C PHE A 21 -5.89 -11.96 -0.80
N GLU A 22 -6.96 -12.70 -0.52
CA GLU A 22 -6.90 -14.16 -0.54
C GLU A 22 -6.98 -14.77 -1.95
N LYS A 23 -7.64 -14.08 -2.90
CA LYS A 23 -7.94 -14.62 -4.24
C LYS A 23 -7.41 -13.78 -5.41
N SER A 24 -6.67 -12.70 -5.14
CA SER A 24 -6.19 -11.82 -6.19
C SER A 24 -4.98 -12.42 -6.90
N THR A 25 -5.03 -12.42 -8.23
CA THR A 25 -3.89 -12.72 -9.12
C THR A 25 -2.77 -11.70 -8.97
N TRP A 26 -3.10 -10.48 -8.53
CA TRP A 26 -2.16 -9.37 -8.36
C TRP A 26 -2.04 -8.98 -6.89
N VAL A 27 -0.80 -8.80 -6.43
CA VAL A 27 -0.47 -8.30 -5.11
C VAL A 27 0.02 -6.86 -5.24
N THR A 28 -0.61 -5.94 -4.52
CA THR A 28 -0.15 -4.55 -4.44
C THR A 28 1.06 -4.47 -3.52
N LEU A 29 2.21 -4.08 -4.05
CA LEU A 29 3.43 -3.86 -3.27
C LEU A 29 3.45 -2.47 -2.66
N ARG A 30 3.00 -1.47 -3.43
CA ARG A 30 2.84 -0.10 -2.94
C ARG A 30 1.67 0.57 -3.60
N ALA A 31 0.90 1.34 -2.84
CA ALA A 31 -0.13 2.22 -3.38
C ALA A 31 -0.28 3.48 -2.51
N SER A 32 -0.60 4.59 -3.15
CA SER A 32 -0.99 5.84 -2.51
C SER A 32 -1.94 6.55 -3.46
N ASN A 33 -3.19 6.10 -3.44
CA ASN A 33 -4.25 6.64 -4.29
C ASN A 33 -5.11 7.60 -3.48
N HIS A 34 -5.12 8.86 -3.89
CA HIS A 34 -5.92 9.92 -3.28
C HIS A 34 -6.86 10.50 -4.32
N GLN A 35 -8.15 10.32 -4.11
CA GLN A 35 -9.21 10.84 -4.96
C GLN A 35 -9.97 11.90 -4.18
N LYS A 36 -10.12 13.08 -4.78
CA LYS A 36 -10.82 14.22 -4.19
C LYS A 36 -11.83 14.77 -5.21
N GLN A 37 -13.05 15.01 -4.77
CA GLN A 37 -14.08 15.69 -5.54
C GLN A 37 -14.71 16.81 -4.71
N GLY A 38 -14.78 18.01 -5.28
CA GLY A 38 -15.30 19.20 -4.60
C GLY A 38 -14.33 19.81 -3.59
N GLU A 39 -14.78 20.85 -2.89
CA GLU A 39 -14.00 21.55 -1.87
C GLU A 39 -14.21 20.99 -0.47
N CYS A 40 -13.12 20.85 0.30
CA CYS A 40 -13.14 20.10 1.57
C CYS A 40 -14.04 20.69 2.67
N ARG A 41 -14.47 21.94 2.50
CA ARG A 41 -15.37 22.64 3.43
C ARG A 41 -16.82 22.68 2.95
N GLU A 42 -17.09 22.19 1.75
CA GLU A 42 -18.43 22.27 1.14
C GLU A 42 -19.19 20.96 1.33
N ILE A 43 -20.52 21.07 1.35
CA ILE A 43 -21.42 19.92 1.30
C ILE A 43 -21.29 19.26 -0.07
N GLY A 44 -21.25 17.92 -0.10
CA GLY A 44 -21.00 17.16 -1.31
C GLY A 44 -19.52 16.92 -1.61
N PHE A 45 -18.61 17.41 -0.76
CA PHE A 45 -17.21 16.99 -0.78
C PHE A 45 -17.11 15.47 -0.63
N VAL A 46 -16.32 14.82 -1.50
CA VAL A 46 -16.02 13.39 -1.41
C VAL A 46 -14.51 13.20 -1.51
N GLU A 47 -13.97 12.41 -0.59
CA GLU A 47 -12.56 12.01 -0.60
C GLU A 47 -12.46 10.49 -0.42
N GLY A 48 -11.60 9.86 -1.21
CA GLY A 48 -11.16 8.49 -1.03
C GLY A 48 -9.65 8.43 -0.93
N TYR A 49 -9.13 7.69 0.05
CA TYR A 49 -7.71 7.38 0.15
C TYR A 49 -7.52 5.88 0.29
N PHE A 50 -6.57 5.34 -0.48
CA PHE A 50 -6.05 3.99 -0.29
C PHE A 50 -4.52 4.03 -0.30
N GLY A 51 -3.95 3.66 0.85
CA GLY A 51 -2.52 3.44 1.00
C GLY A 51 -2.24 1.96 1.17
N CYS A 52 -1.14 1.48 0.57
CA CYS A 52 -0.62 0.13 0.80
C CYS A 52 0.91 0.16 0.77
N TYR A 53 1.52 -0.55 1.71
CA TYR A 53 2.97 -0.73 1.81
C TYR A 53 3.28 -2.21 2.05
N SER A 54 4.33 -2.68 1.40
CA SER A 54 4.82 -4.06 1.53
C SER A 54 6.28 -4.08 1.95
N VAL A 55 6.60 -4.97 2.88
CA VAL A 55 7.99 -5.31 3.25
C VAL A 55 8.08 -6.83 3.34
N ALA A 56 9.21 -7.38 2.90
CA ALA A 56 9.50 -8.79 3.00
C ALA A 56 10.39 -9.05 4.23
N PHE A 57 10.05 -10.04 5.05
CA PHE A 57 10.74 -10.35 6.30
C PHE A 57 11.27 -11.78 6.29
N PRO A 58 12.50 -12.03 6.74
CA PRO A 58 12.96 -13.36 7.10
C PRO A 58 12.07 -14.00 8.18
N PRO A 59 11.91 -15.35 8.20
CA PRO A 59 11.07 -16.05 9.18
C PRO A 59 11.39 -15.71 10.63
N GLU A 60 12.66 -15.48 10.96
CA GLU A 60 13.16 -15.11 12.29
C GLU A 60 12.57 -13.78 12.81
N HIS A 61 12.12 -12.90 11.92
CA HIS A 61 11.53 -11.59 12.29
C HIS A 61 10.01 -11.54 12.14
N LYS A 62 9.36 -12.69 11.89
CA LYS A 62 7.92 -12.75 11.62
C LYS A 62 7.05 -12.24 12.78
N GLU A 63 7.42 -12.55 14.02
CA GLU A 63 6.69 -12.10 15.21
C GLU A 63 6.78 -10.58 15.35
N ARG A 64 8.00 -10.03 15.29
CA ARG A 64 8.25 -8.58 15.31
C ARG A 64 7.54 -7.86 14.16
N ALA A 65 7.53 -8.43 12.96
CA ALA A 65 6.82 -7.87 11.80
C ALA A 65 5.29 -7.84 11.98
N SER A 66 4.75 -8.70 12.85
CA SER A 66 3.31 -8.75 13.13
C SER A 66 2.83 -7.60 14.02
N GLU A 67 3.71 -7.09 14.88
CA GLU A 67 3.45 -6.00 15.83
C GLU A 67 3.51 -4.61 15.18
N LEU A 68 4.11 -4.51 14.00
CA LEU A 68 4.28 -3.26 13.28
C LEU A 68 2.93 -2.64 12.88
N THR A 69 2.79 -1.36 13.21
CA THR A 69 1.61 -0.53 12.91
C THR A 69 1.73 0.15 11.55
N TRP A 70 0.61 0.68 11.04
CA TRP A 70 0.60 1.47 9.80
C TRP A 70 1.63 2.59 9.80
N SER A 71 1.80 3.33 10.90
CA SER A 71 2.76 4.43 10.99
C SER A 71 4.22 3.97 10.87
N GLN A 72 4.52 2.73 11.26
CA GLN A 72 5.85 2.13 11.14
C GLN A 72 6.08 1.53 9.73
N PHE A 73 5.02 1.21 9.00
CA PHE A 73 5.09 0.74 7.60
C PHE A 73 5.03 1.86 6.56
N GLY A 74 4.21 2.88 6.80
CA GLY A 74 3.52 3.61 5.74
C GLY A 74 3.92 5.05 5.51
N GLY A 75 5.05 5.48 6.07
CA GLY A 75 5.51 6.87 5.93
C GLY A 75 7.00 7.08 6.06
N MET A 76 7.81 6.03 6.24
CA MET A 76 9.25 6.21 6.30
C MET A 76 9.76 6.48 4.87
N GLU A 77 10.28 7.68 4.67
CA GLU A 77 11.16 7.92 3.53
C GLU A 77 12.35 6.98 3.72
N VAL A 78 12.45 5.99 2.83
CA VAL A 78 13.58 5.07 2.80
C VAL A 78 14.74 5.83 2.16
N LEU A 79 15.47 6.57 2.98
CA LEU A 79 16.66 7.30 2.58
C LEU A 79 17.89 6.59 3.13
N PRO A 80 18.99 6.54 2.35
CA PRO A 80 20.23 6.04 2.88
C PRO A 80 20.72 6.97 3.99
N TYR A 81 21.36 6.40 5.01
CA TYR A 81 21.89 7.18 6.13
C TYR A 81 23.29 6.71 6.51
N ALA A 82 24.22 7.66 6.63
CA ALA A 82 25.57 7.41 7.15
C ALA A 82 25.66 7.94 8.57
N TYR A 83 25.88 7.06 9.54
CA TYR A 83 26.02 7.42 10.94
C TYR A 83 27.46 7.81 11.28
N ASP A 84 27.62 8.64 12.31
CA ASP A 84 28.92 9.13 12.77
C ASP A 84 29.88 8.01 13.25
N ASP A 85 29.34 6.84 13.62
CA ASP A 85 30.12 5.66 14.01
C ASP A 85 30.58 4.81 12.81
N GLY A 86 30.34 5.28 11.58
CA GLY A 86 30.77 4.64 10.34
C GLY A 86 29.80 3.58 9.81
N HIS A 87 28.66 3.36 10.46
CA HIS A 87 27.59 2.50 9.91
C HIS A 87 26.88 3.21 8.76
N TYR A 88 26.55 2.46 7.70
CA TYR A 88 25.75 2.94 6.58
C TYR A 88 24.50 2.08 6.43
N SER A 89 23.33 2.70 6.56
CA SER A 89 22.02 2.07 6.33
C SER A 89 21.63 2.22 4.86
N PRO A 90 21.58 1.12 4.09
CA PRO A 90 21.18 1.14 2.69
C PRO A 90 19.65 1.14 2.56
N ILE A 91 19.14 1.58 1.40
CA ILE A 91 17.70 1.67 1.15
C ILE A 91 17.02 0.30 0.97
N GLU A 92 17.76 -0.76 0.66
CA GLU A 92 17.18 -2.11 0.59
C GLU A 92 16.74 -2.66 1.93
N GLU A 93 17.34 -2.21 3.03
CA GLU A 93 17.08 -2.72 4.37
C GLU A 93 15.89 -2.01 4.99
N TYR A 94 14.95 -2.80 5.50
CA TYR A 94 13.90 -2.29 6.38
C TYR A 94 14.38 -2.44 7.82
N GLU A 95 14.64 -1.30 8.46
CA GLU A 95 15.13 -1.24 9.83
C GLU A 95 14.00 -0.90 10.82
N ILE A 96 14.01 -1.51 12.00
CA ILE A 96 13.12 -1.14 13.12
C ILE A 96 13.97 -0.60 14.25
N GLY A 97 13.99 0.72 14.42
CA GLY A 97 14.98 1.35 15.26
C GLY A 97 16.33 1.34 14.54
N ASP A 98 16.94 2.52 14.43
CA ASP A 98 18.19 2.77 13.72
C ASP A 98 19.19 1.61 13.79
N LYS A 99 19.73 1.21 12.63
CA LYS A 99 20.77 0.17 12.49
C LYS A 99 20.35 -1.26 12.81
N GLU A 100 19.05 -1.53 12.90
CA GLU A 100 18.54 -2.87 13.12
C GLU A 100 17.74 -3.38 11.91
N PRO A 101 18.43 -3.93 10.89
CA PRO A 101 17.79 -4.45 9.70
C PRO A 101 17.03 -5.74 10.05
N VAL A 102 15.73 -5.73 9.76
CA VAL A 102 14.83 -6.86 10.05
C VAL A 102 14.04 -7.31 8.83
N GLY A 103 14.13 -6.58 7.71
CA GLY A 103 13.40 -6.89 6.50
C GLY A 103 14.01 -6.26 5.26
N VAL A 104 13.33 -6.43 4.13
CA VAL A 104 13.74 -5.97 2.81
C VAL A 104 12.64 -5.12 2.21
N ASN A 105 12.98 -3.88 1.85
CA ASN A 105 12.11 -2.98 1.11
C ASN A 105 11.99 -3.46 -0.34
N LEU A 106 10.76 -3.68 -0.80
CA LEU A 106 10.49 -4.08 -2.19
C LEU A 106 10.31 -2.87 -3.12
N ILE A 107 9.91 -1.72 -2.57
CA ILE A 107 9.65 -0.49 -3.31
C ILE A 107 10.23 0.71 -2.55
N PHE A 108 11.18 1.41 -3.14
CA PHE A 108 11.83 2.58 -2.55
C PHE A 108 11.09 3.87 -2.90
N ASN A 109 11.06 4.79 -1.94
CA ASN A 109 10.60 6.15 -2.20
C ASN A 109 11.76 6.95 -2.79
N HIS A 110 11.57 7.57 -3.96
CA HIS A 110 12.59 8.43 -4.56
C HIS A 110 12.03 9.83 -4.80
N PRO A 111 12.12 10.72 -3.80
CA PRO A 111 11.82 12.14 -3.95
C PRO A 111 12.71 12.74 -5.04
N GLN A 112 12.11 13.37 -6.06
CA GLN A 112 12.85 14.03 -7.13
C GLN A 112 13.20 15.47 -6.71
N PRO A 113 14.49 15.84 -6.60
CA PRO A 113 14.90 17.11 -6.01
C PRO A 113 14.59 18.36 -6.85
N VAL A 114 14.29 18.22 -8.15
CA VAL A 114 14.25 19.38 -9.08
C VAL A 114 12.85 19.67 -9.65
N ILE A 115 12.06 18.63 -9.93
CA ILE A 115 10.80 18.78 -10.70
C ILE A 115 9.58 18.80 -9.76
N GLY A 116 9.78 18.47 -8.47
CA GLY A 116 8.69 18.05 -7.61
C GLY A 116 8.15 16.69 -8.07
N GLY A 117 7.68 15.88 -7.12
CA GLY A 117 7.11 14.58 -7.43
C GLY A 117 7.84 13.43 -6.76
N ASN A 118 7.08 12.37 -6.58
CA ASN A 118 7.51 11.20 -5.86
C ASN A 118 7.51 10.01 -6.82
N LYS A 119 8.70 9.56 -7.19
CA LYS A 119 8.87 8.37 -8.02
C LYS A 119 9.15 7.19 -7.11
N TRP A 120 8.62 6.04 -7.47
CA TRP A 120 8.96 4.80 -6.81
C TRP A 120 9.94 4.01 -7.65
N ILE A 121 10.90 3.39 -6.97
CA ILE A 121 11.86 2.49 -7.57
C ILE A 121 11.55 1.09 -7.06
N ILE A 122 11.38 0.13 -7.96
CA ILE A 122 11.26 -1.27 -7.57
C ILE A 122 12.64 -1.78 -7.21
N ASN A 123 12.73 -2.57 -6.12
CA ASN A 123 13.99 -3.17 -5.70
C ASN A 123 14.66 -3.89 -6.89
N PRO A 124 15.89 -3.51 -7.28
CA PRO A 124 16.55 -4.06 -8.46
C PRO A 124 16.81 -5.56 -8.33
N ASP A 125 16.99 -6.08 -7.12
CA ASP A 125 17.10 -7.52 -6.87
C ASP A 125 15.84 -8.26 -7.36
N LEU A 126 14.64 -7.72 -7.07
CA LEU A 126 13.37 -8.29 -7.54
C LEU A 126 13.28 -8.30 -9.08
N ILE A 127 13.69 -7.20 -9.72
CA ILE A 127 13.68 -7.07 -11.19
C ILE A 127 14.64 -8.07 -11.83
N VAL A 128 15.86 -8.16 -11.32
CA VAL A 128 16.91 -9.02 -11.87
C VAL A 128 16.62 -10.49 -11.59
N ALA A 129 16.20 -10.85 -10.37
CA ALA A 129 15.84 -12.21 -10.00
C ALA A 129 14.71 -12.78 -10.88
N LEU A 130 13.75 -11.95 -11.24
CA LEU A 130 12.63 -12.32 -12.12
C LEU A 130 12.92 -12.10 -13.61
N ARG A 131 14.12 -11.63 -13.96
CA ARG A 131 14.60 -11.40 -15.34
C ARG A 131 13.65 -10.50 -16.15
N LEU A 132 13.20 -9.42 -15.52
CA LEU A 132 12.22 -8.52 -16.11
C LEU A 132 12.87 -7.42 -16.95
N ILE A 133 12.18 -7.03 -18.01
CA ILE A 133 12.50 -5.82 -18.79
C ILE A 133 11.34 -4.83 -18.72
N LYS A 134 11.65 -3.54 -18.85
CA LYS A 134 10.67 -2.46 -18.80
C LYS A 134 10.01 -2.26 -20.17
N GLU A 135 8.68 -2.27 -20.22
CA GLU A 135 7.89 -1.93 -21.41
C GLU A 135 6.77 -0.94 -21.03
N GLY A 136 6.97 0.34 -21.33
CA GLY A 136 6.05 1.40 -20.92
C GLY A 136 5.84 1.39 -19.40
N ASN A 137 4.60 1.23 -18.94
CA ASN A 137 4.26 1.14 -17.52
C ASN A 137 4.28 -0.29 -16.95
N ASN A 138 4.72 -1.27 -17.75
CA ASN A 138 4.80 -2.67 -17.35
C ASN A 138 6.25 -3.12 -17.18
N TRP A 139 6.43 -4.18 -16.41
CA TRP A 139 7.62 -5.03 -16.43
C TRP A 139 7.19 -6.41 -16.92
N VAL A 140 7.84 -6.86 -17.97
CA VAL A 140 7.51 -8.11 -18.65
C VAL A 140 8.66 -9.10 -18.51
N ARG A 141 8.36 -10.39 -18.52
CA ARG A 141 9.36 -11.46 -18.56
C ARG A 141 9.47 -12.03 -19.98
N PRO A 142 10.53 -11.71 -20.74
CA PRO A 142 10.66 -12.15 -22.13
C PRO A 142 10.68 -13.67 -22.29
N GLU A 143 11.29 -14.38 -21.33
CA GLU A 143 11.41 -15.85 -21.32
C GLU A 143 10.05 -16.57 -21.27
N GLU A 144 8.99 -15.88 -20.85
CA GLU A 144 7.63 -16.39 -20.77
C GLU A 144 6.69 -15.59 -21.69
N ASN A 145 7.10 -15.44 -22.96
CA ASN A 145 6.33 -14.75 -24.00
C ASN A 145 5.93 -13.31 -23.61
N PHE A 146 6.85 -12.56 -23.00
CA PHE A 146 6.63 -11.18 -22.57
C PHE A 146 5.43 -11.02 -21.62
N VAL A 147 5.15 -12.04 -20.81
CA VAL A 147 4.10 -11.97 -19.81
C VAL A 147 4.34 -10.77 -18.88
N ILE A 148 3.28 -9.97 -18.66
CA ILE A 148 3.34 -8.86 -17.70
C ILE A 148 3.42 -9.44 -16.29
N VAL A 149 4.48 -9.08 -15.57
CA VAL A 149 4.76 -9.52 -14.19
C VAL A 149 4.50 -8.39 -13.19
N ILE A 150 4.93 -7.16 -13.49
CA ILE A 150 4.68 -5.98 -12.65
C ILE A 150 3.97 -4.90 -13.48
N GLN A 151 3.00 -4.23 -12.87
CA GLN A 151 2.30 -3.08 -13.42
C GLN A 151 2.53 -1.88 -12.53
N GLU A 152 2.91 -0.77 -13.15
CA GLU A 152 3.00 0.54 -12.52
C GLU A 152 1.83 1.40 -13.02
N GLU A 153 1.15 2.06 -12.10
CA GLU A 153 0.08 3.00 -12.40
C GLU A 153 0.55 4.40 -12.04
N LEU A 154 0.43 5.33 -12.97
CA LEU A 154 0.86 6.71 -12.81
C LEU A 154 -0.35 7.65 -12.89
N ASP A 155 -0.30 8.78 -12.18
CA ASP A 155 -1.26 9.87 -12.33
C ASP A 155 -1.00 10.67 -13.62
N SER A 156 -1.83 11.69 -13.86
CA SER A 156 -1.69 12.60 -15.00
C SER A 156 -0.38 13.39 -15.00
N ASP A 157 0.22 13.58 -13.82
CA ASP A 157 1.49 14.29 -13.63
C ASP A 157 2.70 13.32 -13.67
N GLY A 158 2.42 12.02 -13.88
CA GLY A 158 3.38 10.95 -13.98
C GLY A 158 3.87 10.41 -12.62
N ASN A 159 3.32 10.81 -11.48
CA ASN A 159 3.70 10.23 -10.17
C ASN A 159 3.12 8.83 -10.01
N HIS A 160 3.83 7.98 -9.26
CA HIS A 160 3.36 6.63 -8.97
C HIS A 160 2.15 6.62 -8.04
N ILE A 161 1.07 6.00 -8.51
CA ILE A 161 -0.15 5.72 -7.74
C ILE A 161 -0.10 4.30 -7.16
N SER A 162 0.29 3.32 -7.97
CA SER A 162 0.31 1.91 -7.55
C SER A 162 1.39 1.11 -8.27
N ILE A 163 1.97 0.13 -7.56
CA ILE A 163 2.82 -0.92 -8.13
C ILE A 163 2.27 -2.26 -7.68
N ARG A 164 1.94 -3.10 -8.66
CA ARG A 164 1.33 -4.42 -8.45
C ARG A 164 2.14 -5.49 -9.17
N ILE A 165 2.33 -6.63 -8.52
CA ILE A 165 3.05 -7.79 -9.07
C ILE A 165 2.11 -9.00 -9.13
N LYS A 166 2.27 -9.85 -10.14
CA LYS A 166 1.58 -11.14 -10.19
C LYS A 166 2.01 -12.02 -9.02
N ARG A 167 1.01 -12.62 -8.36
CA ARG A 167 1.20 -13.40 -7.14
C ARG A 167 2.18 -14.56 -7.31
N GLU A 168 2.11 -15.29 -8.42
CA GLU A 168 2.96 -16.45 -8.69
C GLU A 168 4.45 -16.09 -8.69
N PHE A 169 4.85 -15.07 -9.47
CA PHE A 169 6.24 -14.59 -9.51
C PHE A 169 6.72 -14.01 -8.17
N LEU A 170 5.83 -13.33 -7.44
CA LEU A 170 6.17 -12.83 -6.11
C LEU A 170 6.43 -13.97 -5.13
N LEU A 171 5.61 -15.03 -5.15
CA LEU A 171 5.79 -16.19 -4.29
C LEU A 171 7.09 -16.93 -4.61
N ASP A 172 7.42 -17.09 -5.89
CA ASP A 172 8.68 -17.72 -6.31
C ASP A 172 9.90 -16.94 -5.81
N TYR A 173 9.88 -15.61 -5.97
CA TYR A 173 10.94 -14.73 -5.47
C TYR A 173 11.07 -14.82 -3.94
N LEU A 174 9.95 -14.71 -3.21
CA LEU A 174 9.96 -14.78 -1.75
C LEU A 174 10.44 -16.14 -1.25
N ALA A 175 10.02 -17.23 -1.89
CA ALA A 175 10.46 -18.58 -1.55
C ALA A 175 11.96 -18.76 -1.81
N ALA A 176 12.47 -18.30 -2.96
CA ALA A 176 13.89 -18.38 -3.30
C ALA A 176 14.79 -17.63 -2.31
N ARG A 177 14.27 -16.54 -1.73
CA ARG A 177 14.97 -15.75 -0.71
C ARG A 177 14.66 -16.16 0.74
N ASN A 178 13.81 -17.16 0.95
CA ASN A 178 13.28 -17.53 2.26
C ASN A 178 12.69 -16.32 3.02
N LEU A 179 11.75 -15.60 2.39
CA LEU A 179 11.10 -14.42 2.94
C LEU A 179 9.58 -14.62 3.03
N SER A 180 8.95 -13.89 3.95
CA SER A 180 7.50 -13.76 4.09
C SER A 180 7.07 -12.32 3.82
N LEU A 181 6.00 -12.13 3.04
CA LEU A 181 5.48 -10.80 2.76
C LEU A 181 4.56 -10.33 3.88
N ARG A 182 4.74 -9.09 4.33
CA ARG A 182 3.79 -8.39 5.19
C ARG A 182 3.26 -7.16 4.45
N LEU A 183 1.93 -7.10 4.35
CA LEU A 183 1.22 -5.99 3.75
C LEU A 183 0.56 -5.16 4.84
N SER A 184 0.81 -3.87 4.87
CA SER A 184 0.07 -2.91 5.65
C SER A 184 -0.76 -2.06 4.69
N TYR A 185 -2.03 -1.84 4.98
CA TYR A 185 -2.90 -1.01 4.15
C TYR A 185 -3.85 -0.17 5.00
N TYR A 186 -4.14 1.02 4.50
CA TYR A 186 -5.07 1.95 5.11
C TYR A 186 -6.05 2.44 4.05
N ARG A 187 -7.34 2.52 4.43
CA ARG A 187 -8.39 3.06 3.58
C ARG A 187 -9.21 4.07 4.34
N ARG A 188 -9.53 5.17 3.67
CA ARG A 188 -10.41 6.22 4.18
C ARG A 188 -11.39 6.63 3.09
N ARG A 189 -12.65 6.82 3.47
CA ARG A 189 -13.66 7.51 2.65
C ARG A 189 -14.28 8.60 3.51
N VAL A 190 -14.40 9.80 2.96
CA VAL A 190 -15.00 10.96 3.61
C VAL A 190 -16.05 11.51 2.66
N GLU A 191 -17.23 11.84 3.19
CA GLU A 191 -18.22 12.65 2.49
C GLU A 191 -18.74 13.72 3.46
N ASN A 192 -18.76 14.98 3.02
CA ASN A 192 -19.43 16.05 3.78
C ASN A 192 -20.91 16.07 3.41
N VAL A 193 -21.77 15.82 4.39
CA VAL A 193 -23.22 15.87 4.23
C VAL A 193 -23.80 17.05 5.01
N ASP A 194 -24.88 17.63 4.49
CA ASP A 194 -25.59 18.74 5.13
C ASP A 194 -26.10 18.36 6.54
N ASN A 195 -26.72 17.19 6.65
CA ASN A 195 -27.23 16.68 7.91
C ASN A 195 -27.12 15.15 7.97
N LEU A 196 -26.45 14.64 9.01
CA LEU A 196 -26.22 13.21 9.20
C LEU A 196 -27.54 12.44 9.32
N SER A 197 -28.55 12.99 10.02
CA SER A 197 -29.83 12.32 10.30
C SER A 197 -30.69 12.07 9.07
N THR A 198 -30.55 12.91 8.06
CA THR A 198 -31.24 12.78 6.76
C THR A 198 -30.37 12.08 5.71
N SER A 199 -29.10 11.83 6.03
CA SER A 199 -28.15 11.21 5.10
C SER A 199 -28.40 9.72 4.88
N PRO A 200 -27.88 9.14 3.79
CA PRO A 200 -27.86 7.69 3.58
C PRO A 200 -27.09 6.89 4.63
N TYR A 201 -26.27 7.55 5.45
CA TYR A 201 -25.40 6.94 6.45
C TYR A 201 -26.03 6.87 7.85
N PHE A 202 -27.22 7.46 8.02
CA PHE A 202 -27.89 7.43 9.31
C PHE A 202 -28.31 6.00 9.66
N PHE A 203 -27.69 5.45 10.71
CA PHE A 203 -28.21 4.29 11.41
C PHE A 203 -28.77 4.74 12.76
N PRO A 204 -30.05 4.49 13.05
CA PRO A 204 -30.57 4.66 14.39
C PRO A 204 -29.82 3.69 15.31
N SER A 205 -29.03 4.19 16.25
CA SER A 205 -28.26 3.34 17.15
C SER A 205 -29.19 2.45 17.98
N LYS A 206 -29.17 1.13 17.76
CA LYS A 206 -29.56 0.13 18.76
C LYS A 206 -28.35 -0.43 19.50
N TYR A 207 -27.32 0.38 19.71
CA TYR A 207 -26.20 0.04 20.58
C TYR A 207 -26.31 0.81 21.89
N THR A 208 -27.16 0.29 22.77
CA THR A 208 -27.10 0.59 24.20
C THR A 208 -25.73 0.11 24.68
N ARG A 209 -24.89 1.03 25.15
CA ARG A 209 -23.65 0.75 25.87
C ARG A 209 -24.03 -0.11 27.08
N ARG A 210 -23.87 -1.44 26.99
CA ARG A 210 -23.87 -2.29 28.18
C ARG A 210 -22.53 -2.05 28.87
N GLU A 211 -22.52 -1.13 29.82
CA GLU A 211 -21.51 -1.12 30.87
C GLU A 211 -21.59 -2.48 31.59
N ARG A 212 -20.57 -3.32 31.38
CA ARG A 212 -20.26 -4.44 32.25
C ARG A 212 -18.99 -4.07 33.00
N TRP A 213 -19.18 -3.51 34.20
CA TRP A 213 -18.20 -3.63 35.27
C TRP A 213 -18.70 -4.75 36.18
N GLY A 214 -17.86 -5.75 36.34
CA GLY A 214 -17.86 -6.74 37.42
C GLY A 214 -16.45 -6.80 37.95
#